data_AF-A0A4Q6AFS1-F1
#
_entry.id   AF-A0A4Q6AFS1-F1
#
_cell.length_a   1.000
_cell.length_b   1.000
_cell.length_c   1.000
_cell.angle_alpha   90.00
_cell.angle_beta   90.00
_cell.angle_gamma   90.00
#
_symmetry.space_group_name_H-M   'P 1'
#
loop_
_entity.id
_entity.type
_entity.pdbx_description
1 polymer ?
#
loop_
_entity_poly.entity_id
_entity_poly.type
_entity_poly.pdbx_seq_one_letter_code
_entity_poly.pdbx_strand_id
1 'polypeptide(L)'
;EKDDVAEILNKHFVAIKVDREERPDVDGFYMKAVQAMKQRGGWPLSVMLTDEGKPFWGGTFFPREQFKGILNRIHEIWLTENHVLKDNAFELTEHLKLRDEELFEKKSAIDQRTIDAFIQSKVESFDAKLGGFGSAPKFPSSLALMLLLRYPEHRSMAFKTLNSMARGGMRDQVGGGFHRYSVDDQWLVPHFEKMLYDNALLTLAYTDAYAAGERKNREYERVITSTLDYVLRDMTHTEGGFYSAEDADSEKTEGKFYVWNKSEFEPEFLQRMEKYFEITAEGNFEVSKHVEELEVAAGLKAVQHANILHHMNAPQIPNDDEYKNLIAELFSRRAKRIRPGLDDKILAAWNGWMIGAFAKAGRVLENKKFILAAEKAMNFVLTKMLQKDTLLRCYR
;
A
#
# COMPACT_ATOMS: atom_id res chain seq x y z
N GLU A 1 -15.25 27.89 1.64
CA GLU A 1 -14.27 28.06 0.55
C GLU A 1 -15.01 28.40 -0.74
N LYS A 2 -14.53 29.37 -1.51
CA LYS A 2 -14.93 29.55 -2.92
C LYS A 2 -13.83 28.91 -3.75
N ASP A 3 -14.00 27.62 -4.04
CA ASP A 3 -13.04 26.89 -4.85
C ASP A 3 -13.44 27.03 -6.33
N ASP A 4 -12.63 27.76 -7.09
CA ASP A 4 -12.87 28.09 -8.49
C ASP A 4 -12.89 26.86 -9.41
N VAL A 5 -12.18 25.79 -9.03
CA VAL A 5 -12.26 24.48 -9.69
C VAL A 5 -13.65 23.87 -9.54
N ALA A 6 -14.20 23.90 -8.32
CA ALA A 6 -15.52 23.35 -8.05
C ALA A 6 -16.61 24.14 -8.78
N GLU A 7 -16.46 25.46 -8.92
CA GLU A 7 -17.37 26.28 -9.71
C GLU A 7 -17.37 25.91 -11.20
N ILE A 8 -16.18 25.70 -11.80
CA ILE A 8 -16.06 25.23 -13.19
C ILE A 8 -16.71 23.86 -13.35
N LEU A 9 -16.40 22.91 -12.46
CA LEU A 9 -16.97 21.56 -12.49
C LEU A 9 -18.49 21.60 -12.40
N ASN A 10 -19.05 22.31 -11.42
CA ASN A 10 -20.50 22.38 -11.21
C ASN A 10 -21.24 23.05 -12.37
N LYS A 11 -20.58 23.98 -13.08
CA LYS A 11 -21.18 24.72 -14.19
C LYS A 11 -21.14 23.94 -15.51
N HIS A 12 -20.08 23.17 -15.75
CA HIS A 12 -19.78 22.63 -17.08
C HIS A 12 -19.72 21.10 -17.14
N PHE A 13 -19.69 20.40 -16.01
CA PHE A 13 -19.45 18.96 -15.94
C PHE A 13 -20.46 18.25 -15.03
N VAL A 14 -20.70 16.97 -15.28
CA VAL A 14 -21.33 16.07 -14.32
C VAL A 14 -20.22 15.34 -13.57
N ALA A 15 -19.93 15.78 -12.35
CA ALA A 15 -18.86 15.19 -11.55
C ALA A 15 -19.31 13.86 -10.92
N ILE A 16 -18.66 12.77 -11.32
CA ILE A 16 -18.88 11.43 -10.75
C ILE A 16 -17.64 11.02 -9.97
N LYS A 17 -17.80 10.83 -8.65
CA LYS A 17 -16.75 10.28 -7.79
C LYS A 17 -16.90 8.77 -7.70
N VAL A 18 -15.85 8.04 -8.05
CA VAL A 18 -15.82 6.58 -7.98
C VAL A 18 -14.79 6.16 -6.94
N ASP A 19 -15.21 5.33 -5.99
CA ASP A 19 -14.28 4.63 -5.12
C ASP A 19 -13.75 3.39 -5.85
N ARG A 20 -12.43 3.39 -6.15
CA ARG A 20 -11.78 2.30 -6.89
C ARG A 20 -11.76 0.98 -6.12
N GLU A 21 -11.88 1.01 -4.80
CA GLU A 21 -11.83 -0.19 -3.98
C GLU A 21 -13.16 -0.93 -4.03
N GLU A 22 -14.25 -0.17 -4.08
CA GLU A 22 -15.62 -0.66 -4.31
C GLU A 22 -15.86 -1.02 -5.78
N ARG A 23 -15.31 -0.25 -6.72
CA ARG A 23 -15.45 -0.44 -8.18
C ARG A 23 -14.10 -0.56 -8.91
N PRO A 24 -13.30 -1.60 -8.61
CA PRO A 24 -12.01 -1.82 -9.28
C PRO A 24 -12.16 -2.17 -10.77
N ASP A 25 -13.34 -2.66 -11.17
CA ASP A 25 -13.72 -2.88 -12.56
C ASP A 25 -13.76 -1.56 -13.35
N VAL A 26 -14.34 -0.52 -12.76
CA VAL A 26 -14.43 0.82 -13.35
C VAL A 26 -13.05 1.48 -13.42
N ASP A 27 -12.31 1.47 -12.31
CA ASP A 27 -10.93 1.97 -12.25
C ASP A 27 -10.03 1.28 -13.28
N GLY A 28 -10.09 -0.07 -13.35
CA GLY A 28 -9.29 -0.86 -14.28
C GLY A 28 -9.58 -0.53 -15.75
N PHE A 29 -10.86 -0.44 -16.13
CA PHE A 29 -11.26 -0.08 -17.49
C PHE A 29 -10.73 1.31 -17.88
N TYR A 30 -10.97 2.32 -17.05
CA TYR A 30 -10.57 3.68 -17.36
C TYR A 30 -9.06 3.92 -17.26
N MET A 31 -8.36 3.21 -16.37
CA MET A 31 -6.89 3.22 -16.35
C MET A 31 -6.31 2.69 -17.67
N LYS A 32 -6.84 1.58 -18.19
CA LYS A 32 -6.45 1.05 -19.52
C LYS A 32 -6.71 2.08 -20.62
N ALA A 33 -7.85 2.78 -20.58
CA ALA A 33 -8.17 3.82 -21.55
C ALA A 33 -7.17 4.98 -21.53
N VAL A 34 -6.82 5.49 -20.36
CA VAL A 34 -5.81 6.54 -20.18
C VAL A 34 -4.44 6.08 -20.69
N GLN A 35 -4.04 4.84 -20.40
CA GLN A 35 -2.80 4.26 -20.93
C GLN A 35 -2.82 4.09 -22.45
N ALA A 36 -3.95 3.70 -23.04
CA ALA A 36 -4.13 3.59 -24.49
C ALA A 36 -4.02 4.96 -25.19
N MET A 37 -4.48 6.03 -24.52
CA MET A 37 -4.28 7.42 -24.95
C MET A 37 -2.83 7.93 -24.74
N LYS A 38 -1.91 7.07 -24.27
CA LYS A 38 -0.52 7.41 -23.91
C LYS A 38 -0.43 8.53 -22.86
N GLN A 39 -1.46 8.68 -22.04
CA GLN A 39 -1.49 9.62 -20.94
C GLN A 39 -0.91 9.00 -19.67
N ARG A 40 -0.49 9.84 -18.73
CA ARG A 40 -0.01 9.38 -17.43
C ARG A 40 -1.21 8.86 -16.62
N GLY A 41 -1.26 7.54 -16.43
CA GLY A 41 -2.16 6.90 -15.48
C GLY A 41 -1.59 6.93 -14.06
N GLY A 42 -2.47 6.98 -13.07
CA GLY A 42 -2.10 6.98 -11.66
C GLY A 42 -3.29 7.35 -10.79
N TRP A 43 -3.14 7.17 -9.48
CA TRP A 43 -4.14 7.61 -8.51
C TRP A 43 -3.69 8.94 -7.89
N PRO A 44 -4.57 9.96 -7.78
CA PRO A 44 -5.97 9.96 -8.20
C PRO A 44 -6.11 10.04 -9.73
N LEU A 45 -7.00 9.22 -10.29
CA LEU A 45 -7.28 9.19 -11.72
C LEU A 45 -8.46 10.12 -12.03
N SER A 46 -8.31 11.02 -13.00
CA SER A 46 -9.40 11.84 -13.54
C SER A 46 -9.62 11.51 -15.01
N VAL A 47 -10.85 11.15 -15.37
CA VAL A 47 -11.21 10.75 -16.74
C VAL A 47 -12.44 11.51 -17.18
N MET A 48 -12.39 11.99 -18.41
CA MET A 48 -13.46 12.74 -19.05
C MET A 48 -14.18 11.81 -20.00
N LEU A 49 -15.50 11.74 -19.82
CA LEU A 49 -16.37 10.77 -20.45
C LEU A 49 -17.43 11.49 -21.28
N THR A 50 -17.84 10.86 -22.37
CA THR A 50 -19.07 11.25 -23.06
C THR A 50 -20.29 10.96 -22.19
N ASP A 51 -21.46 11.45 -22.62
CA ASP A 51 -22.78 11.14 -22.06
C ASP A 51 -23.12 9.64 -22.08
N GLU A 52 -22.43 8.84 -22.91
CA GLU A 52 -22.53 7.38 -22.95
C GLU A 52 -21.49 6.67 -22.05
N GLY A 53 -20.69 7.42 -21.30
CA GLY A 53 -19.65 6.86 -20.41
C GLY A 53 -18.36 6.44 -21.13
N LYS A 54 -18.17 6.83 -22.40
CA LYS A 54 -16.98 6.48 -23.19
C LYS A 54 -15.84 7.46 -22.91
N PRO A 55 -14.62 6.99 -22.60
CA PRO A 55 -13.51 7.87 -22.28
C PRO A 55 -12.94 8.53 -23.53
N PHE A 56 -12.65 9.83 -23.45
CA PHE A 56 -11.98 10.58 -24.53
C PHE A 56 -10.73 11.33 -24.06
N TRP A 57 -10.56 11.49 -22.75
CA TRP A 57 -9.37 12.11 -22.17
C TRP A 57 -9.21 11.67 -20.71
N GLY A 58 -7.98 11.66 -20.20
CA GLY A 58 -7.76 11.46 -18.77
C GLY A 58 -6.29 11.59 -18.37
N GLY A 59 -6.05 11.60 -17.05
CA GLY A 59 -4.72 11.59 -16.46
C GLY A 59 -4.76 11.67 -14.93
N THR A 60 -3.66 12.09 -14.32
CA THR A 60 -3.48 12.07 -12.86
C THR A 60 -2.65 13.26 -12.38
N PHE A 61 -2.82 13.64 -11.10
CA PHE A 61 -2.06 14.70 -10.39
C PHE A 61 -1.91 16.02 -11.17
N PHE A 62 -3.01 16.75 -11.34
CA PHE A 62 -2.99 18.07 -11.97
C PHE A 62 -2.85 19.19 -10.92
N PRO A 63 -1.82 20.06 -11.01
CA PRO A 63 -1.79 21.32 -10.28
C PRO A 63 -3.04 22.15 -10.56
N ARG A 64 -3.54 22.86 -9.54
CA ARG A 64 -4.82 23.60 -9.58
C ARG A 64 -5.01 24.45 -10.84
N GLU A 65 -4.07 25.33 -11.16
CA GLU A 65 -4.19 26.23 -12.31
C GLU A 65 -4.13 25.48 -13.65
N GLN A 66 -3.31 24.44 -13.75
CA GLN A 66 -3.29 23.58 -14.92
C GLN A 66 -4.63 22.86 -15.09
N PHE A 67 -5.21 22.36 -14.00
CA PHE A 67 -6.48 21.65 -14.04
C PHE A 67 -7.63 22.56 -14.49
N LYS A 68 -7.67 23.82 -14.03
CA LYS A 68 -8.63 24.82 -14.51
C LYS A 68 -8.52 25.06 -16.02
N GLY A 69 -7.29 25.22 -16.52
CA GLY A 69 -7.05 25.38 -17.96
C GLY A 69 -7.52 24.18 -18.77
N ILE A 70 -7.26 22.96 -18.27
CA ILE A 70 -7.74 21.71 -18.86
C ILE A 70 -9.27 21.66 -18.92
N LEU A 71 -9.95 21.94 -17.80
CA LEU A 71 -11.42 21.90 -17.72
C LEU A 71 -12.06 22.90 -18.70
N ASN A 72 -11.58 24.14 -18.74
CA ASN A 72 -12.10 25.15 -19.68
C ASN A 72 -11.87 24.71 -21.13
N ARG A 73 -10.69 24.17 -21.45
CA ARG A 73 -10.39 23.70 -22.81
C ARG A 73 -11.26 22.53 -23.24
N ILE A 74 -11.51 21.57 -22.33
CA ILE A 74 -12.41 20.45 -22.61
C ILE A 74 -13.83 20.96 -22.85
N HIS A 75 -14.29 21.92 -22.05
CA HIS A 75 -15.61 22.52 -22.24
C HIS A 75 -15.75 23.21 -23.60
N GLU A 76 -14.74 23.98 -24.03
CA GLU A 76 -14.70 24.60 -25.36
C GLU A 76 -14.82 23.55 -26.47
N ILE A 77 -13.95 22.53 -26.44
CA ILE A 77 -13.95 21.45 -27.44
C ILE A 77 -15.28 20.71 -27.44
N TRP A 78 -15.89 20.49 -26.27
CA TRP A 78 -17.19 19.84 -26.16
C TRP A 78 -18.30 20.65 -26.85
N LEU A 79 -18.25 21.98 -26.81
CA LEU A 79 -19.21 22.84 -27.49
C LEU A 79 -18.96 22.98 -28.99
N THR A 80 -17.70 23.01 -29.43
CA THR A 80 -17.34 23.29 -30.83
C THR A 80 -17.15 22.04 -31.68
N GLU A 81 -16.65 20.95 -31.10
CA GLU A 81 -16.15 19.76 -31.80
C GLU A 81 -16.71 18.45 -31.20
N ASN A 82 -17.93 18.49 -30.66
CA ASN A 82 -18.55 17.36 -29.94
C ASN A 82 -18.53 16.04 -30.72
N HIS A 83 -18.83 16.11 -32.02
CA HIS A 83 -18.92 14.93 -32.89
C HIS A 83 -17.56 14.22 -33.00
N VAL A 84 -16.49 14.96 -33.29
CA VAL A 84 -15.11 14.42 -33.38
C VAL A 84 -14.72 13.75 -32.06
N LEU A 85 -15.06 14.39 -30.94
CA LEU A 85 -14.76 13.86 -29.61
C LEU A 85 -15.51 12.55 -29.35
N LYS A 86 -16.80 12.47 -29.68
CA LYS A 86 -17.62 11.26 -29.53
C LYS A 86 -17.13 10.11 -30.43
N ASP A 87 -16.72 10.42 -31.67
CA ASP A 87 -16.18 9.43 -32.60
C ASP A 87 -14.85 8.85 -32.08
N ASN A 88 -13.93 9.70 -31.64
CA ASN A 88 -12.67 9.26 -31.02
C ASN A 88 -12.91 8.41 -29.75
N ALA A 89 -13.89 8.80 -28.93
CA ALA A 89 -14.27 8.05 -27.73
C ALA A 89 -14.84 6.67 -28.08
N PHE A 90 -15.64 6.59 -29.15
CA PHE A 90 -16.19 5.36 -29.68
C PHE A 90 -15.08 4.43 -30.16
N GLU A 91 -14.19 4.90 -31.03
CA GLU A 91 -13.08 4.11 -31.58
C GLU A 91 -12.17 3.56 -30.49
N LEU A 92 -11.82 4.39 -29.50
CA LEU A 92 -11.01 3.98 -28.36
C LEU A 92 -11.72 2.87 -27.56
N THR A 93 -13.01 3.03 -27.28
CA THR A 93 -13.79 2.07 -26.50
C THR A 93 -13.88 0.72 -27.20
N GLU A 94 -14.15 0.72 -28.51
CA GLU A 94 -14.24 -0.51 -29.31
C GLU A 94 -12.88 -1.21 -29.40
N HIS A 95 -11.79 -0.46 -29.58
CA HIS A 95 -10.44 -1.03 -29.58
C HIS A 95 -10.09 -1.70 -28.24
N LEU A 96 -10.50 -1.11 -27.11
CA LEU A 96 -10.28 -1.69 -25.78
C LEU A 96 -11.09 -2.98 -25.57
N LYS A 97 -12.35 -3.04 -26.02
CA LYS A 97 -13.18 -4.24 -25.94
C LYS A 97 -12.59 -5.39 -26.76
N LEU A 98 -12.25 -5.12 -28.03
CA LEU A 98 -11.65 -6.11 -28.92
C LEU A 98 -10.34 -6.67 -28.35
N ARG A 99 -9.52 -5.80 -27.73
CA ARG A 99 -8.27 -6.23 -27.11
C ARG A 99 -8.49 -7.11 -25.88
N ASP A 100 -9.48 -6.81 -25.04
CA ASP A 100 -9.82 -7.65 -23.89
C ASP A 100 -10.40 -9.01 -24.36
N GLU A 101 -11.18 -9.03 -25.44
CA GLU A 101 -11.66 -10.27 -26.08
C GLU A 101 -10.51 -11.10 -26.66
N GLU A 102 -9.60 -10.48 -27.41
CA GLU A 102 -8.41 -11.15 -27.95
C GLU A 102 -7.50 -11.71 -26.85
N LEU A 103 -7.34 -11.01 -25.73
CA LEU A 103 -6.58 -11.48 -24.57
C LEU A 103 -7.29 -12.64 -23.87
N PHE A 104 -8.62 -12.63 -23.82
CA PHE A 104 -9.42 -13.72 -23.25
C PHE A 104 -9.37 -14.98 -24.12
N GLU A 105 -9.34 -14.83 -25.46
CA GLU A 105 -9.18 -15.92 -26.41
C GLU A 105 -7.74 -16.44 -26.48
N LYS A 106 -6.75 -15.54 -26.43
CA LYS A 106 -5.33 -15.88 -26.25
C LYS A 106 -5.05 -16.18 -24.79
N LYS A 107 -5.61 -17.27 -24.26
CA LYS A 107 -5.05 -17.94 -23.08
C LYS A 107 -3.67 -18.48 -23.45
N SER A 108 -2.64 -17.64 -23.46
CA SER A 108 -1.27 -18.16 -23.37
C SER A 108 -1.19 -18.92 -22.04
N ALA A 109 -0.96 -20.22 -22.11
CA ALA A 109 -0.72 -21.00 -20.92
C ALA A 109 0.48 -20.37 -20.18
N ILE A 110 0.34 -20.11 -18.88
CA ILE A 110 1.49 -19.75 -18.04
C ILE A 110 2.37 -20.99 -18.01
N ASP A 111 3.42 -20.99 -18.82
CA ASP A 111 4.38 -22.07 -18.97
C ASP A 111 5.69 -21.76 -18.24
N GLN A 112 6.61 -22.74 -18.21
CA GLN A 112 7.89 -22.58 -17.54
C GLN A 112 8.71 -21.42 -18.13
N ARG A 113 8.64 -21.19 -19.45
CA ARG A 113 9.33 -20.07 -20.11
C ARG A 113 8.86 -18.72 -19.61
N THR A 114 7.56 -18.57 -19.40
CA THR A 114 6.96 -17.36 -18.82
C THR A 114 7.48 -17.10 -17.41
N ILE A 115 7.58 -18.17 -16.60
CA ILE A 115 8.10 -18.10 -15.24
C ILE A 115 9.58 -17.74 -15.24
N ASP A 116 10.39 -18.39 -16.08
CA ASP A 116 11.83 -18.15 -16.21
C ASP A 116 12.11 -16.72 -16.65
N ALA A 117 11.37 -16.21 -17.63
CA ALA A 117 11.48 -14.82 -18.08
C ALA A 117 11.14 -13.81 -16.97
N PHE A 118 10.09 -14.10 -16.17
CA PHE A 118 9.75 -13.26 -15.03
C PHE A 118 10.85 -13.28 -13.97
N ILE A 119 11.37 -14.46 -13.59
CA ILE A 119 12.46 -14.59 -12.63
C ILE A 119 13.71 -13.86 -13.12
N GLN A 120 14.07 -14.02 -14.40
CA GLN A 120 15.21 -13.34 -15.01
C GLN A 120 15.07 -11.81 -14.92
N SER A 121 13.87 -11.27 -15.18
CA SER A 121 13.61 -9.83 -15.00
C SER A 121 13.82 -9.36 -13.55
N LYS A 122 13.59 -10.23 -12.57
CA LYS A 122 13.84 -9.95 -11.15
C LYS A 122 15.31 -10.04 -10.81
N VAL A 123 16.04 -10.98 -11.39
CA VAL A 123 17.51 -11.05 -11.25
C VAL A 123 18.16 -9.77 -11.78
N GLU A 124 17.74 -9.28 -12.94
CA GLU A 124 18.30 -8.08 -13.57
C GLU A 124 18.02 -6.78 -12.80
N SER A 125 16.89 -6.71 -12.11
CA SER A 125 16.47 -5.53 -11.33
C SER A 125 16.81 -5.62 -9.84
N PHE A 126 17.40 -6.73 -9.39
CA PHE A 126 17.64 -6.98 -7.96
C PHE A 126 18.76 -6.09 -7.40
N ASP A 127 18.46 -5.44 -6.28
CA ASP A 127 19.45 -4.69 -5.52
C ASP A 127 20.12 -5.59 -4.48
N ALA A 128 21.34 -6.05 -4.76
CA ALA A 128 22.08 -6.93 -3.85
C ALA A 128 22.47 -6.25 -2.53
N LYS A 129 22.58 -4.92 -2.48
CA LYS A 129 23.02 -4.17 -1.29
C LYS A 129 21.85 -3.91 -0.36
N LEU A 130 20.74 -3.40 -0.88
CA LEU A 130 19.59 -2.97 -0.10
C LEU A 130 18.41 -3.95 -0.17
N GLY A 131 18.45 -4.94 -1.06
CA GLY A 131 17.30 -5.79 -1.35
C GLY A 131 16.19 -5.04 -2.09
N GLY A 132 15.22 -5.78 -2.62
CA GLY A 132 14.18 -5.23 -3.49
C GLY A 132 14.55 -5.24 -4.96
N PHE A 133 13.66 -4.67 -5.77
CA PHE A 133 13.75 -4.65 -7.22
C PHE A 133 13.49 -3.24 -7.74
N GLY A 134 14.38 -2.72 -8.58
CA GLY A 134 14.29 -1.37 -9.15
C GLY A 134 14.73 -0.25 -8.20
N SER A 135 14.44 1.00 -8.60
CA SER A 135 14.80 2.22 -7.89
C SER A 135 13.68 2.71 -6.95
N ALA A 136 13.95 3.81 -6.24
CA ALA A 136 12.93 4.57 -5.51
C ALA A 136 11.79 5.07 -6.45
N PRO A 137 10.53 5.08 -5.98
CA PRO A 137 10.04 4.48 -4.73
C PRO A 137 10.04 2.95 -4.78
N LYS A 138 10.42 2.29 -3.69
CA LYS A 138 10.51 0.82 -3.59
C LYS A 138 9.24 0.19 -3.03
N PHE A 139 8.70 -0.78 -3.78
CA PHE A 139 7.54 -1.59 -3.39
C PHE A 139 7.94 -3.02 -2.97
N PRO A 140 7.26 -3.63 -1.97
CA PRO A 140 7.62 -4.95 -1.44
C PRO A 140 7.68 -6.10 -2.43
N SER A 141 6.90 -6.03 -3.51
CA SER A 141 6.81 -7.08 -4.53
C SER A 141 6.51 -8.46 -3.93
N SER A 142 5.64 -8.54 -2.91
CA SER A 142 5.42 -9.75 -2.08
C SER A 142 5.14 -11.03 -2.87
N LEU A 143 4.38 -10.95 -3.97
CA LEU A 143 4.11 -12.10 -4.84
C LEU A 143 5.37 -12.60 -5.57
N ALA A 144 6.24 -11.69 -6.00
CA ALA A 144 7.53 -12.04 -6.58
C ALA A 144 8.41 -12.73 -5.53
N LEU A 145 8.45 -12.22 -4.30
CA LEU A 145 9.18 -12.85 -3.20
C LEU A 145 8.68 -14.26 -2.92
N MET A 146 7.36 -14.46 -2.85
CA MET A 146 6.75 -15.79 -2.69
C MET A 146 7.10 -16.75 -3.82
N LEU A 147 7.18 -16.26 -5.06
CA LEU A 147 7.63 -17.07 -6.19
C LEU A 147 9.10 -17.45 -6.05
N LEU A 148 9.99 -16.48 -5.81
CA LEU A 148 11.43 -16.71 -5.66
C LEU A 148 11.75 -17.68 -4.52
N LEU A 149 10.96 -17.69 -3.44
CA LEU A 149 11.09 -18.64 -2.35
C LEU A 149 10.87 -20.11 -2.78
N ARG A 150 10.16 -20.35 -3.88
CA ARG A 150 9.94 -21.69 -4.45
C ARG A 150 11.13 -22.21 -5.24
N TYR A 151 12.05 -21.33 -5.67
CA TYR A 151 13.23 -21.66 -6.47
C TYR A 151 14.51 -21.53 -5.62
N PRO A 152 15.09 -22.64 -5.11
CA PRO A 152 16.23 -22.63 -4.19
C PRO A 152 17.38 -21.71 -4.59
N GLU A 153 17.73 -21.69 -5.87
CA GLU A 153 18.78 -20.88 -6.49
C GLU A 153 18.52 -19.37 -6.44
N HIS A 154 17.28 -18.95 -6.20
CA HIS A 154 16.85 -17.55 -6.18
C HIS A 154 16.37 -17.06 -4.81
N ARG A 155 16.34 -17.95 -3.80
CA ARG A 155 15.87 -17.62 -2.43
C ARG A 155 16.65 -16.50 -1.76
N SER A 156 17.93 -16.37 -2.06
CA SER A 156 18.81 -15.34 -1.48
C SER A 156 18.28 -13.93 -1.74
N MET A 157 17.70 -13.68 -2.93
CA MET A 157 17.07 -12.40 -3.26
C MET A 157 15.87 -12.13 -2.36
N ALA A 158 15.04 -13.15 -2.13
CA ALA A 158 13.87 -13.02 -1.28
C ALA A 158 14.27 -12.76 0.19
N PHE A 159 15.21 -13.53 0.73
CA PHE A 159 15.68 -13.35 2.11
C PHE A 159 16.34 -11.98 2.32
N LYS A 160 17.18 -11.53 1.37
CA LYS A 160 17.80 -10.20 1.45
C LYS A 160 16.74 -9.10 1.47
N THR A 161 15.75 -9.17 0.58
CA THR A 161 14.67 -8.19 0.50
C THR A 161 13.81 -8.17 1.77
N LEU A 162 13.41 -9.34 2.28
CA LEU A 162 12.64 -9.46 3.52
C LEU A 162 13.43 -8.94 4.73
N ASN A 163 14.72 -9.25 4.84
CA ASN A 163 15.54 -8.76 5.95
C ASN A 163 15.66 -7.23 5.93
N SER A 164 15.87 -6.63 4.76
CA SER A 164 15.94 -5.18 4.61
C SER A 164 14.61 -4.51 4.97
N MET A 165 13.48 -5.00 4.47
CA MET A 165 12.16 -4.44 4.81
C MET A 165 11.83 -4.57 6.30
N ALA A 166 12.14 -5.71 6.92
CA ALA A 166 11.87 -5.94 8.34
C ALA A 166 12.64 -4.96 9.26
N ARG A 167 13.85 -4.58 8.83
CA ARG A 167 14.78 -3.72 9.57
C ARG A 167 14.70 -2.25 9.15
N GLY A 168 14.06 -1.94 8.03
CA GLY A 168 13.81 -0.58 7.58
C GLY A 168 12.70 0.13 8.36
N GLY A 169 12.48 1.40 8.03
CA GLY A 169 11.35 2.18 8.54
C GLY A 169 10.02 1.87 7.87
N MET A 170 10.02 1.11 6.76
CA MET A 170 8.79 0.61 6.14
C MET A 170 7.97 -0.31 7.07
N ARG A 171 8.63 -1.03 7.97
CA ARG A 171 7.95 -1.77 9.05
C ARG A 171 7.82 -0.85 10.26
N ASP A 172 6.61 -0.75 10.80
CA ASP A 172 6.39 -0.05 12.05
C ASP A 172 7.03 -0.82 13.22
N GLN A 173 8.21 -0.36 13.64
CA GLN A 173 9.02 -1.02 14.67
C GLN A 173 8.37 -1.03 16.06
N VAL A 174 7.37 -0.16 16.29
CA VAL A 174 6.71 0.00 17.60
C VAL A 174 5.35 -0.69 17.63
N GLY A 175 4.52 -0.48 16.61
CA GLY A 175 3.13 -0.98 16.59
C GLY A 175 2.92 -2.25 15.77
N GLY A 176 3.90 -2.66 14.98
CA GLY A 176 3.76 -3.74 14.02
C GLY A 176 3.01 -3.34 12.74
N GLY A 177 3.02 -4.26 11.79
CA GLY A 177 2.53 -4.01 10.44
C GLY A 177 3.54 -3.25 9.56
N PHE A 178 3.20 -3.18 8.29
CA PHE A 178 3.98 -2.51 7.25
C PHE A 178 3.18 -1.36 6.66
N HIS A 179 3.90 -0.29 6.37
CA HIS A 179 3.46 0.79 5.51
C HIS A 179 3.44 0.31 4.05
N ARG A 180 2.88 1.12 3.14
CA ARG A 180 2.56 0.69 1.77
C ARG A 180 3.79 0.47 0.90
N TYR A 181 4.73 1.42 0.91
CA TYR A 181 5.99 1.37 0.18
C TYR A 181 7.03 2.30 0.82
N SER A 182 8.30 2.17 0.40
CA SER A 182 9.34 3.14 0.75
C SER A 182 9.47 4.20 -0.34
N VAL A 183 9.46 5.47 0.03
CA VAL A 183 9.71 6.59 -0.88
C VAL A 183 11.16 6.57 -1.35
N ASP A 184 12.08 6.11 -0.52
CA ASP A 184 13.49 5.92 -0.86
C ASP A 184 13.82 4.50 -1.37
N ASP A 185 15.09 4.27 -1.68
CA ASP A 185 15.63 2.97 -2.11
C ASP A 185 16.18 2.12 -0.95
N GLN A 186 16.24 2.65 0.27
CA GLN A 186 16.85 2.02 1.45
C GLN A 186 15.85 1.28 2.35
N TRP A 187 14.55 1.45 2.10
CA TRP A 187 13.46 1.00 2.99
C TRP A 187 13.33 1.82 4.28
N LEU A 188 13.89 3.03 4.33
CA LEU A 188 13.89 3.88 5.52
C LEU A 188 12.64 4.77 5.58
N VAL A 189 12.38 5.57 4.55
CA VAL A 189 11.27 6.55 4.53
C VAL A 189 10.01 5.92 3.95
N PRO A 190 8.98 5.57 4.76
CA PRO A 190 7.74 5.02 4.24
C PRO A 190 6.83 6.10 3.65
N HIS A 191 5.96 5.70 2.74
CA HIS A 191 4.65 6.33 2.61
C HIS A 191 3.74 5.72 3.68
N PHE A 192 3.33 6.49 4.68
CA PHE A 192 2.89 5.96 5.99
C PHE A 192 1.54 5.24 6.01
N GLU A 193 0.80 5.23 4.89
CA GLU A 193 -0.44 4.46 4.73
C GLU A 193 -0.21 2.97 4.99
N LYS A 194 -1.16 2.32 5.68
CA LYS A 194 -1.11 0.87 5.94
C LYS A 194 -2.32 0.18 5.31
N MET A 195 -2.09 -0.54 4.22
CA MET A 195 -3.14 -1.31 3.54
C MET A 195 -3.27 -2.72 4.09
N LEU A 196 -4.50 -3.24 4.20
CA LEU A 196 -4.77 -4.60 4.64
C LEU A 196 -4.11 -5.64 3.71
N TYR A 197 -4.23 -5.45 2.39
CA TYR A 197 -3.70 -6.42 1.43
C TYR A 197 -2.17 -6.47 1.42
N ASP A 198 -1.50 -5.33 1.62
CA ASP A 198 -0.03 -5.28 1.70
C ASP A 198 0.46 -6.06 2.93
N ASN A 199 -0.18 -5.84 4.08
CA ASN A 199 0.11 -6.56 5.32
C ASN A 199 -0.20 -8.07 5.22
N ALA A 200 -1.28 -8.44 4.52
CA ALA A 200 -1.61 -9.85 4.27
C ALA A 200 -0.55 -10.53 3.39
N LEU A 201 -0.20 -9.91 2.25
CA LEU A 201 0.75 -10.47 1.29
C LEU A 201 2.17 -10.53 1.87
N LEU A 202 2.59 -9.51 2.62
CA LEU A 202 3.86 -9.56 3.34
C LEU A 202 3.86 -10.66 4.40
N THR A 203 2.79 -10.80 5.18
CA THR A 203 2.68 -11.89 6.16
C THR A 203 2.81 -13.27 5.50
N LEU A 204 2.18 -13.48 4.34
CA LEU A 204 2.33 -14.71 3.55
C LEU A 204 3.78 -14.92 3.10
N ALA A 205 4.46 -13.89 2.60
CA ALA A 205 5.85 -13.96 2.15
C ALA A 205 6.81 -14.27 3.30
N TYR A 206 6.68 -13.61 4.46
CA TYR A 206 7.47 -13.92 5.65
C TYR A 206 7.17 -15.32 6.19
N THR A 207 5.92 -15.78 6.12
CA THR A 207 5.55 -17.15 6.54
C THR A 207 6.18 -18.19 5.61
N ASP A 208 6.19 -17.95 4.30
CA ASP A 208 6.90 -18.81 3.34
C ASP A 208 8.40 -18.80 3.59
N ALA A 209 9.00 -17.63 3.87
CA ALA A 209 10.41 -17.52 4.17
C ALA A 209 10.79 -18.25 5.47
N TYR A 210 9.94 -18.15 6.51
CA TYR A 210 10.11 -18.88 7.76
C TYR A 210 10.06 -20.40 7.56
N ALA A 211 9.13 -20.87 6.72
CA ALA A 211 8.99 -22.29 6.41
C ALA A 211 10.08 -22.82 5.45
N ALA A 212 10.61 -21.99 4.57
CA ALA A 212 11.62 -22.36 3.57
C ALA A 212 13.07 -22.33 4.11
N GLY A 213 13.31 -21.62 5.21
CA GLY A 213 14.65 -21.50 5.80
C GLY A 213 15.15 -22.79 6.44
N GLU A 214 16.46 -23.05 6.34
CA GLU A 214 17.12 -24.21 6.99
C GLU A 214 17.02 -24.17 8.52
N ARG A 215 16.85 -22.97 9.09
CA ARG A 215 16.58 -22.74 10.51
C ARG A 215 15.37 -21.82 10.62
N LYS A 216 14.42 -22.17 11.49
CA LYS A 216 13.27 -21.32 11.85
C LYS A 216 13.77 -19.94 12.29
N ASN A 217 13.73 -18.96 11.38
CA ASN A 217 14.25 -17.62 11.66
C ASN A 217 13.29 -16.90 12.62
N ARG A 218 13.68 -16.78 13.90
CA ARG A 218 12.89 -16.12 14.94
C ARG A 218 12.59 -14.65 14.62
N GLU A 219 13.40 -13.99 13.78
CA GLU A 219 13.12 -12.63 13.29
C GLU A 219 11.83 -12.61 12.46
N TYR A 220 11.66 -13.57 11.53
CA TYR A 220 10.45 -13.67 10.71
C TYR A 220 9.22 -14.01 11.54
N GLU A 221 9.34 -14.89 12.53
CA GLU A 221 8.26 -15.17 13.48
C GLU A 221 7.79 -13.90 14.21
N ARG A 222 8.73 -13.04 14.67
CA ARG A 222 8.40 -11.75 15.28
C ARG A 222 7.73 -10.81 14.30
N VAL A 223 8.23 -10.73 13.06
CA VAL A 223 7.63 -9.88 12.01
C VAL A 223 6.19 -10.32 11.72
N ILE A 224 5.96 -11.62 11.48
CA ILE A 224 4.63 -12.21 11.27
C ILE A 224 3.72 -11.90 12.46
N THR A 225 4.17 -12.21 13.68
CA THR A 225 3.37 -12.05 14.89
C THR A 225 2.99 -10.60 15.12
N SER A 226 3.96 -9.68 15.05
CA SER A 226 3.70 -8.24 15.22
C SER A 226 2.78 -7.65 14.13
N THR A 227 2.85 -8.17 12.90
CA THR A 227 1.97 -7.74 11.80
C THR A 227 0.54 -8.20 12.02
N LEU A 228 0.34 -9.46 12.40
CA LEU A 228 -0.99 -10.00 12.68
C LEU A 228 -1.59 -9.44 13.98
N ASP A 229 -0.76 -9.16 14.99
CA ASP A 229 -1.20 -8.49 16.22
C ASP A 229 -1.64 -7.05 15.96
N TYR A 230 -0.97 -6.32 15.06
CA TYR A 230 -1.43 -5.03 14.56
C TYR A 230 -2.82 -5.16 13.93
N VAL A 231 -3.02 -6.11 13.02
CA VAL A 231 -4.31 -6.30 12.33
C VAL A 231 -5.42 -6.64 13.33
N LEU A 232 -5.15 -7.51 14.31
CA LEU A 232 -6.13 -7.86 15.35
C LEU A 232 -6.50 -6.70 16.26
N ARG A 233 -5.52 -5.85 16.59
CA ARG A 233 -5.70 -4.73 17.51
C ARG A 233 -6.39 -3.54 16.86
N ASP A 234 -5.96 -3.19 15.65
CA ASP A 234 -6.29 -1.90 15.04
C ASP A 234 -7.20 -2.03 13.81
N MET A 235 -7.15 -3.15 13.09
CA MET A 235 -7.82 -3.33 11.78
C MET A 235 -8.98 -4.33 11.82
N THR A 236 -9.45 -4.74 12.99
CA THR A 236 -10.47 -5.79 13.12
C THR A 236 -11.80 -5.21 13.60
N HIS A 237 -12.84 -5.42 12.79
CA HIS A 237 -14.23 -5.15 13.16
C HIS A 237 -14.66 -6.05 14.33
N THR A 238 -15.52 -5.54 15.21
CA THR A 238 -15.96 -6.25 16.42
C THR A 238 -16.55 -7.65 16.12
N GLU A 239 -17.24 -7.80 14.99
CA GLU A 239 -17.79 -9.07 14.52
C GLU A 239 -16.79 -9.97 13.77
N GLY A 240 -15.58 -9.47 13.42
CA GLY A 240 -14.46 -10.29 12.97
C GLY A 240 -13.89 -9.99 11.58
N GLY A 241 -14.60 -9.28 10.71
CA GLY A 241 -14.04 -8.83 9.43
C GLY A 241 -12.90 -7.81 9.63
N PHE A 242 -12.08 -7.61 8.60
CA PHE A 242 -10.93 -6.71 8.64
C PHE A 242 -11.16 -5.45 7.80
N TYR A 243 -10.83 -4.30 8.37
CA TYR A 243 -10.87 -2.98 7.75
C TYR A 243 -9.80 -2.82 6.65
N SER A 244 -10.00 -1.88 5.73
CA SER A 244 -9.23 -1.82 4.48
C SER A 244 -7.88 -1.13 4.64
N ALA A 245 -7.81 0.00 5.35
CA ALA A 245 -6.58 0.78 5.48
C ALA A 245 -6.54 1.71 6.72
N GLU A 246 -5.33 2.11 7.11
CA GLU A 246 -5.09 3.35 7.86
C GLU A 246 -4.42 4.38 6.93
N ASP A 247 -4.88 5.64 6.98
CA ASP A 247 -4.34 6.75 6.19
C ASP A 247 -2.85 7.01 6.49
N ALA A 248 -2.17 7.72 5.59
CA ALA A 248 -0.77 8.13 5.78
C ALA A 248 -0.63 9.30 6.76
N ASP A 249 -1.63 10.17 6.85
CA ASP A 249 -1.58 11.37 7.66
C ASP A 249 -2.42 11.29 8.94
N SER A 250 -1.98 12.04 9.93
CA SER A 250 -2.74 12.33 11.14
C SER A 250 -2.61 13.82 11.42
N GLU A 251 -3.74 14.49 11.69
CA GLU A 251 -3.77 15.94 11.87
C GLU A 251 -3.24 16.73 10.65
N LYS A 252 -3.53 16.25 9.43
CA LYS A 252 -3.05 16.86 8.18
C LYS A 252 -1.52 16.91 8.09
N THR A 253 -0.85 15.88 8.56
CA THR A 253 0.61 15.76 8.54
C THR A 253 0.96 14.29 8.35
N GLU A 254 1.57 13.96 7.21
CA GLU A 254 1.99 12.60 6.90
C GLU A 254 3.01 12.12 7.95
N GLY A 255 2.83 10.87 8.43
CA GLY A 255 3.78 10.24 9.33
C GLY A 255 3.81 10.76 10.77
N LYS A 256 3.11 11.86 11.10
CA LYS A 256 3.13 12.50 12.45
C LYS A 256 2.87 11.52 13.59
N PHE A 257 1.94 10.59 13.40
CA PHE A 257 1.66 9.55 14.38
C PHE A 257 2.88 8.65 14.65
N TYR A 258 3.67 8.35 13.63
CA TYR A 258 4.69 7.30 13.61
C TYR A 258 6.11 7.77 13.94
N VAL A 259 6.46 9.02 13.63
CA VAL A 259 7.82 9.57 13.81
C VAL A 259 8.04 10.18 15.19
N TRP A 260 9.31 10.37 15.58
CA TRP A 260 9.68 10.82 16.92
C TRP A 260 10.71 11.94 16.88
N ASN A 261 10.53 12.96 17.72
CA ASN A 261 11.54 14.01 17.89
C ASN A 261 12.32 13.77 19.18
N LYS A 262 13.65 13.95 19.15
CA LYS A 262 14.50 13.78 20.35
C LYS A 262 14.01 14.61 21.54
N SER A 263 13.48 15.81 21.29
CA SER A 263 12.98 16.70 22.32
C SER A 263 11.74 16.18 23.07
N GLU A 264 11.08 15.13 22.59
CA GLU A 264 9.94 14.49 23.25
C GLU A 264 10.33 13.59 24.44
N PHE A 265 11.63 13.36 24.66
CA PHE A 265 12.13 12.39 25.62
C PHE A 265 13.10 12.99 26.64
N GLU A 266 12.94 12.55 27.88
CA GLU A 266 13.93 12.79 28.94
C GLU A 266 15.27 12.10 28.60
N PRO A 267 16.42 12.65 29.01
CA PRO A 267 17.74 12.15 28.64
C PRO A 267 17.96 10.65 28.89
N GLU A 268 17.48 10.13 30.03
CA GLU A 268 17.60 8.71 30.39
C GLU A 268 16.82 7.81 29.41
N PHE A 269 15.62 8.22 29.00
CA PHE A 269 14.83 7.47 28.04
C PHE A 269 15.46 7.53 26.64
N LEU A 270 15.96 8.70 26.24
CA LEU A 270 16.66 8.86 24.96
C LEU A 270 17.91 7.97 24.89
N GLN A 271 18.69 7.86 25.97
CA GLN A 271 19.86 6.98 26.03
C GLN A 271 19.49 5.51 25.81
N ARG A 272 18.37 5.04 26.38
CA ARG A 272 17.83 3.69 26.11
C ARG A 272 17.42 3.52 24.66
N MET A 273 16.83 4.54 24.03
CA MET A 273 16.48 4.48 22.62
C MET A 273 17.71 4.43 21.71
N GLU A 274 18.71 5.28 21.96
CA GLU A 274 19.96 5.36 21.18
C GLU A 274 20.80 4.07 21.26
N LYS A 275 20.56 3.23 22.27
CA LYS A 275 21.14 1.88 22.34
C LYS A 275 20.64 0.94 21.23
N TYR A 276 19.39 1.09 20.80
CA TYR A 276 18.73 0.17 19.87
C TYR A 276 18.39 0.79 18.52
N PHE A 277 18.30 2.11 18.43
CA PHE A 277 17.90 2.84 17.24
C PHE A 277 18.92 3.92 16.90
N GLU A 278 19.07 4.20 15.61
CA GLU A 278 19.83 5.34 15.15
C GLU A 278 18.95 6.59 15.22
N ILE A 279 19.25 7.45 16.20
CA ILE A 279 18.51 8.69 16.41
C ILE A 279 19.47 9.85 16.28
N THR A 280 19.17 10.77 15.37
CA THR A 280 19.98 11.98 15.11
C THR A 280 19.25 13.22 15.62
N ALA A 281 19.98 14.31 15.85
CA ALA A 281 19.38 15.57 16.28
C ALA A 281 18.60 16.22 15.12
N GLU A 282 19.11 16.05 13.91
CA GLU A 282 18.57 16.55 12.65
C GLU A 282 17.35 15.76 12.18
N GLY A 283 17.14 14.55 12.71
CA GLY A 283 16.18 13.58 12.20
C GLY A 283 16.73 12.73 11.05
N ASN A 284 15.99 11.68 10.71
CA ASN A 284 16.26 10.83 9.54
C ASN A 284 15.02 10.73 8.61
N PHE A 285 13.96 11.47 8.93
CA PHE A 285 12.79 11.65 8.06
C PHE A 285 12.94 12.96 7.28
N GLU A 286 13.38 12.83 6.03
CA GLU A 286 13.36 13.93 5.06
C GLU A 286 12.23 13.68 4.07
N VAL A 287 11.20 14.54 4.10
CA VAL A 287 10.19 14.56 3.04
C VAL A 287 10.89 15.04 1.78
N SER A 288 10.88 14.23 0.72
CA SER A 288 11.47 14.67 -0.56
C SER A 288 10.80 15.96 -1.01
N LYS A 289 11.56 16.91 -1.59
CA LYS A 289 11.01 18.21 -2.03
C LYS A 289 9.76 18.09 -2.91
N HIS A 290 9.69 17.05 -3.73
CA HIS A 290 8.52 16.80 -4.58
C HIS A 290 7.28 16.38 -3.78
N VAL A 291 7.47 15.54 -2.76
CA VAL A 291 6.38 15.16 -1.83
C VAL A 291 6.00 16.37 -0.98
N GLU A 292 6.96 17.14 -0.50
CA GLU A 292 6.71 18.38 0.26
C GLU A 292 5.88 19.39 -0.57
N GLU A 293 6.20 19.58 -1.86
CA GLU A 293 5.41 20.43 -2.76
C GLU A 293 3.97 19.93 -2.94
N LEU A 294 3.78 18.61 -3.09
CA LEU A 294 2.47 17.99 -3.24
C LEU A 294 1.66 18.04 -1.93
N GLU A 295 2.31 17.79 -0.79
CA GLU A 295 1.75 17.88 0.55
C GLU A 295 1.29 19.31 0.86
N VAL A 296 2.15 20.31 0.58
CA VAL A 296 1.81 21.72 0.74
C VAL A 296 0.65 22.10 -0.18
N ALA A 297 0.63 21.63 -1.42
CA ALA A 297 -0.49 21.85 -2.34
C ALA A 297 -1.79 21.19 -1.85
N ALA A 298 -1.70 20.07 -1.12
CA ALA A 298 -2.82 19.39 -0.46
C ALA A 298 -3.17 19.97 0.93
N GLY A 299 -2.45 20.99 1.41
CA GLY A 299 -2.68 21.62 2.71
C GLY A 299 -2.15 20.82 3.91
N LEU A 300 -1.25 19.86 3.67
CA LEU A 300 -0.54 19.11 4.69
C LEU A 300 0.67 19.91 5.21
N LYS A 301 1.05 19.68 6.47
CA LYS A 301 2.27 20.25 7.07
C LYS A 301 3.39 19.20 7.04
N ALA A 302 4.64 19.64 6.91
CA ALA A 302 5.80 18.76 7.04
C ALA A 302 6.22 18.59 8.52
N VAL A 303 6.69 17.39 8.89
CA VAL A 303 7.33 17.15 10.20
C VAL A 303 8.80 17.52 10.11
N GLN A 304 9.32 18.26 11.09
CA GLN A 304 10.73 18.64 11.15
C GLN A 304 11.49 17.88 12.25
N HIS A 305 12.76 17.59 11.99
CA HIS A 305 13.69 16.94 12.93
C HIS A 305 13.16 15.61 13.49
N ALA A 306 12.43 14.87 12.65
CA ALA A 306 11.77 13.63 13.02
C ALA A 306 12.64 12.41 12.72
N ASN A 307 12.56 11.42 13.59
CA ASN A 307 13.22 10.13 13.46
C ASN A 307 12.19 9.03 13.23
N ILE A 308 12.38 8.28 12.16
CA ILE A 308 11.81 6.96 11.92
C ILE A 308 12.71 5.94 12.62
N LEU A 309 12.12 5.11 13.48
CA LEU A 309 12.87 4.06 14.17
C LEU A 309 13.14 2.91 13.21
N HIS A 310 14.39 2.45 13.14
CA HIS A 310 14.82 1.36 12.25
C HIS A 310 16.02 0.59 12.83
N HIS A 311 16.30 -0.57 12.23
CA HIS A 311 17.39 -1.50 12.56
C HIS A 311 18.31 -1.80 11.37
N MET A 312 18.35 -0.94 10.36
CA MET A 312 19.06 -1.19 9.09
C MET A 312 20.54 -1.58 9.24
N ASN A 313 21.23 -1.03 10.23
CA ASN A 313 22.64 -1.34 10.49
C ASN A 313 22.84 -2.44 11.55
N ALA A 314 21.76 -2.98 12.11
CA ALA A 314 21.82 -4.09 13.05
C ALA A 314 21.86 -5.45 12.31
N PRO A 315 22.60 -6.45 12.85
CA PRO A 315 22.65 -7.79 12.25
C PRO A 315 21.31 -8.52 12.30
N GLN A 316 20.42 -8.14 13.23
CA GLN A 316 19.05 -8.61 13.40
C GLN A 316 18.25 -7.62 14.25
N ILE A 317 16.91 -7.69 14.18
CA ILE A 317 16.04 -6.97 15.11
C ILE A 317 16.30 -7.46 16.56
N PRO A 318 16.63 -6.55 17.51
CA PRO A 318 16.84 -6.87 18.92
C PRO A 318 15.66 -7.59 19.57
N ASN A 319 15.91 -8.34 20.66
CA ASN A 319 14.87 -9.16 21.32
C ASN A 319 15.17 -9.46 22.80
N ASP A 320 16.13 -8.77 23.42
CA ASP A 320 16.30 -8.82 24.86
C ASP A 320 15.13 -8.12 25.58
N ASP A 321 15.00 -8.35 26.89
CA ASP A 321 13.84 -7.87 27.65
C ASP A 321 13.81 -6.34 27.79
N GLU A 322 14.98 -5.69 27.80
CA GLU A 322 15.06 -4.24 27.82
C GLU A 322 14.52 -3.64 26.52
N TYR A 323 14.85 -4.22 25.36
CA TYR A 323 14.26 -3.82 24.08
C TYR A 323 12.74 -3.99 24.06
N LYS A 324 12.21 -5.13 24.53
CA LYS A 324 10.76 -5.36 24.58
C LYS A 324 10.04 -4.35 25.47
N ASN A 325 10.62 -4.05 26.64
CA ASN A 325 10.08 -3.04 27.55
C ASN A 325 10.10 -1.65 26.92
N LEU A 326 11.20 -1.29 26.24
CA LEU A 326 11.31 -0.03 25.50
C LEU A 326 10.22 0.08 24.42
N ILE A 327 10.01 -0.97 23.62
CA ILE A 327 8.94 -0.99 22.60
C ILE A 327 7.55 -0.82 23.24
N ALA A 328 7.27 -1.48 24.35
CA ALA A 328 5.99 -1.35 25.06
C ALA A 328 5.77 0.08 25.61
N GLU A 329 6.82 0.71 26.13
CA GLU A 329 6.79 2.10 26.60
C GLU A 329 6.59 3.09 25.44
N LEU A 330 7.31 2.91 24.32
CA LEU A 330 7.12 3.69 23.10
C LEU A 330 5.70 3.53 22.56
N PHE A 331 5.16 2.31 22.52
CA PHE A 331 3.79 2.04 22.10
C PHE A 331 2.79 2.78 23.00
N SER A 332 2.98 2.73 24.32
CA SER A 332 2.12 3.41 25.30
C SER A 332 2.15 4.93 25.17
N ARG A 333 3.32 5.51 24.82
CA ARG A 333 3.46 6.94 24.51
C ARG A 333 2.73 7.28 23.21
N ARG A 334 2.94 6.48 22.15
CA ARG A 334 2.34 6.72 20.83
C ARG A 334 0.82 6.57 20.84
N ALA A 335 0.28 5.66 21.65
CA ALA A 335 -1.16 5.45 21.79
C ALA A 335 -1.93 6.68 22.31
N LYS A 336 -1.23 7.69 22.84
CA LYS A 336 -1.82 8.97 23.26
C LYS A 336 -1.92 10.00 22.13
N ARG A 337 -1.29 9.75 20.98
CA ARG A 337 -1.34 10.62 19.80
C ARG A 337 -2.65 10.41 19.03
N ILE A 338 -3.04 11.40 18.25
CA ILE A 338 -4.16 11.28 17.30
C ILE A 338 -3.74 10.26 16.23
N ARG A 339 -4.54 9.19 16.08
CA ARG A 339 -4.28 8.16 15.07
C ARG A 339 -4.58 8.67 13.66
N PRO A 340 -3.97 8.07 12.63
CA PRO A 340 -4.43 8.24 11.26
C PRO A 340 -5.89 7.83 11.09
N GLY A 341 -6.54 8.34 10.04
CA GLY A 341 -7.90 7.92 9.69
C GLY A 341 -7.95 6.42 9.42
N LEU A 342 -9.00 5.75 9.90
CA LEU A 342 -9.28 4.36 9.60
C LEU A 342 -10.31 4.30 8.47
N ASP A 343 -9.95 3.66 7.37
CA ASP A 343 -10.92 3.28 6.35
C ASP A 343 -11.58 1.96 6.76
N ASP A 344 -12.81 2.07 7.23
CA ASP A 344 -13.58 0.98 7.84
C ASP A 344 -14.31 0.08 6.83
N LYS A 345 -14.05 0.24 5.52
CA LYS A 345 -14.56 -0.69 4.51
C LYS A 345 -14.02 -2.10 4.74
N ILE A 346 -14.89 -3.10 4.65
CA ILE A 346 -14.52 -4.51 4.68
C ILE A 346 -14.63 -5.06 3.25
N LEU A 347 -13.48 -5.17 2.59
CA LEU A 347 -13.40 -5.61 1.19
C LEU A 347 -13.17 -7.13 1.11
N ALA A 348 -14.05 -7.84 0.41
CA ALA A 348 -14.04 -9.30 0.38
C ALA A 348 -12.71 -9.89 -0.12
N ALA A 349 -12.13 -9.30 -1.18
CA ALA A 349 -10.87 -9.79 -1.73
C ALA A 349 -9.68 -9.59 -0.76
N TRP A 350 -9.65 -8.48 -0.03
CA TRP A 350 -8.56 -8.19 0.91
C TRP A 350 -8.71 -8.98 2.20
N ASN A 351 -9.95 -9.18 2.65
CA ASN A 351 -10.27 -10.10 3.72
C ASN A 351 -9.88 -11.53 3.34
N GLY A 352 -10.13 -11.98 2.11
CA GLY A 352 -9.67 -13.29 1.62
C GLY A 352 -8.15 -13.46 1.74
N TRP A 353 -7.36 -12.45 1.34
CA TRP A 353 -5.91 -12.46 1.54
C TRP A 353 -5.51 -12.53 3.01
N MET A 354 -6.13 -11.71 3.87
CA MET A 354 -5.79 -11.65 5.28
C MET A 354 -6.20 -12.91 6.05
N ILE A 355 -7.38 -13.47 5.75
CA ILE A 355 -7.83 -14.79 6.27
C ILE A 355 -6.80 -15.86 5.91
N GLY A 356 -6.35 -15.89 4.64
CA GLY A 356 -5.30 -16.78 4.19
C GLY A 356 -3.98 -16.58 4.95
N ALA A 357 -3.60 -15.33 5.22
CA ALA A 357 -2.41 -14.98 6.00
C ALA A 357 -2.50 -15.49 7.45
N PHE A 358 -3.60 -15.23 8.17
CA PHE A 358 -3.82 -15.73 9.52
C PHE A 358 -3.86 -17.26 9.59
N ALA A 359 -4.57 -17.91 8.66
CA ALA A 359 -4.68 -19.37 8.63
C ALA A 359 -3.32 -20.03 8.39
N LYS A 360 -2.56 -19.51 7.41
CA LYS A 360 -1.22 -20.04 7.08
C LYS A 360 -0.22 -19.80 8.19
N ALA A 361 -0.14 -18.58 8.72
CA ALA A 361 0.74 -18.24 9.84
C ALA A 361 0.37 -19.02 11.10
N GLY A 362 -0.91 -19.13 11.43
CA GLY A 362 -1.40 -19.92 12.56
C GLY A 362 -1.02 -21.39 12.46
N ARG A 363 -1.10 -21.99 11.27
CA ARG A 363 -0.63 -23.37 11.04
C ARG A 363 0.88 -23.51 11.15
N VAL A 364 1.65 -22.61 10.52
CA VAL A 364 3.13 -22.70 10.45
C VAL A 364 3.80 -22.39 11.79
N LEU A 365 3.23 -21.45 12.56
CA LEU A 365 3.71 -21.04 13.88
C LEU A 365 3.02 -21.77 15.03
N GLU A 366 2.10 -22.69 14.73
CA GLU A 366 1.28 -23.40 15.73
C GLU A 366 0.52 -22.46 16.68
N ASN A 367 0.14 -21.28 16.17
CA ASN A 367 -0.49 -20.22 16.96
C ASN A 367 -2.02 -20.28 16.85
N LYS A 368 -2.67 -20.81 17.91
CA LYS A 368 -4.13 -20.95 18.00
C LYS A 368 -4.88 -19.61 17.89
N LYS A 369 -4.30 -18.51 18.39
CA LYS A 369 -4.92 -17.16 18.30
C LYS A 369 -5.14 -16.76 16.84
N PHE A 370 -4.17 -17.06 15.96
CA PHE A 370 -4.26 -16.72 14.54
C PHE A 370 -5.24 -17.63 13.79
N ILE A 371 -5.31 -18.91 14.15
CA ILE A 371 -6.30 -19.84 13.57
C ILE A 371 -7.72 -19.35 13.90
N LEU A 372 -8.00 -19.03 15.16
CA LEU A 372 -9.31 -18.54 15.62
C LEU A 372 -9.70 -17.21 14.94
N ALA A 373 -8.73 -16.32 14.72
CA ALA A 373 -8.96 -15.08 13.99
C ALA A 373 -9.37 -15.32 12.53
N ALA A 374 -8.69 -16.25 11.84
CA ALA A 374 -9.06 -16.64 10.47
C ALA A 374 -10.48 -17.24 10.43
N GLU A 375 -10.83 -18.12 11.37
CA GLU A 375 -12.16 -18.71 11.47
C GLU A 375 -13.23 -17.64 11.71
N LYS A 376 -13.00 -16.71 12.63
CA LYS A 376 -13.95 -15.63 12.94
C LYS A 376 -14.17 -14.71 11.72
N ALA A 377 -13.10 -14.32 11.04
CA ALA A 377 -13.18 -13.50 9.84
C ALA A 377 -13.86 -14.24 8.68
N MET A 378 -13.59 -15.54 8.49
CA MET A 378 -14.28 -16.35 7.49
C MET A 378 -15.77 -16.47 7.79
N ASN A 379 -16.14 -16.69 9.06
CA ASN A 379 -17.53 -16.70 9.49
C ASN A 379 -18.20 -15.35 9.23
N PHE A 380 -17.52 -14.23 9.48
CA PHE A 380 -18.03 -12.90 9.13
C PHE A 380 -18.33 -12.80 7.62
N VAL A 381 -17.37 -13.17 6.76
CA VAL A 381 -17.56 -13.13 5.30
C VAL A 381 -18.74 -13.99 4.87
N LEU A 382 -18.83 -15.23 5.35
CA LEU A 382 -19.89 -16.17 4.97
C LEU A 382 -21.28 -15.80 5.51
N THR A 383 -21.36 -15.10 6.64
CA THR A 383 -22.65 -14.78 7.27
C THR A 383 -23.14 -13.35 6.99
N LYS A 384 -22.23 -12.42 6.75
CA LYS A 384 -22.54 -10.99 6.55
C LYS A 384 -22.38 -10.54 5.10
N MET A 385 -21.41 -11.09 4.37
CA MET A 385 -21.09 -10.66 3.02
C MET A 385 -21.64 -11.59 1.94
N LEU A 386 -21.86 -12.87 2.23
CA LEU A 386 -22.49 -13.79 1.30
C LEU A 386 -24.01 -13.65 1.37
N GLN A 387 -24.62 -13.20 0.28
CA GLN A 387 -26.06 -13.09 0.13
C GLN A 387 -26.54 -14.08 -0.92
N LYS A 388 -27.22 -15.15 -0.49
CA LYS A 388 -27.56 -16.31 -1.34
C LYS A 388 -26.26 -16.87 -1.96
N ASP A 389 -26.11 -16.78 -3.27
CA ASP A 389 -24.92 -17.25 -4.02
C ASP A 389 -24.01 -16.10 -4.48
N THR A 390 -24.24 -14.86 -4.00
CA THR A 390 -23.48 -13.68 -4.39
C THR A 390 -22.68 -13.14 -3.21
N LEU A 391 -21.37 -13.02 -3.39
CA LEU A 391 -20.48 -12.41 -2.41
C LEU A 391 -20.40 -10.90 -2.64
N LEU A 392 -20.75 -10.11 -1.62
CA LEU A 392 -20.58 -8.66 -1.65
C LEU A 392 -19.10 -8.28 -1.83
N ARG A 393 -18.85 -7.26 -2.64
CA ARG A 393 -17.50 -6.71 -2.83
C ARG A 393 -17.01 -5.96 -1.59
N CYS A 394 -17.89 -5.13 -1.02
CA CYS A 394 -17.64 -4.25 0.11
C CYS A 394 -18.78 -4.41 1.12
N TYR A 395 -18.44 -4.41 2.41
CA TYR A 395 -19.37 -4.31 3.53
C TYR A 395 -18.95 -3.10 4.38
N ARG A 396 -19.94 -2.33 4.83
CA ARG A 396 -19.76 -1.19 5.72
C ARG A 396 -20.89 -1.13 6.74
#